data_AF-A0A1C6IT29-F1
#
_entry.id   AF-A0A1C6IT29-F1
#
_cell.length_a   1.000
_cell.length_b   1.000
_cell.length_c   1.000
_cell.angle_alpha   90.00
_cell.angle_beta   90.00
_cell.angle_gamma   90.00
#
_symmetry.space_group_name_H-M   'P 1'
#
loop_
_entity.id
_entity.type
_entity.pdbx_description
1 polymer ?
#
loop_
_entity_poly.entity_id
_entity_poly.type
_entity_poly.pdbx_seq_one_letter_code
_entity_poly.pdbx_strand_id
1 'polypeptide(L)'
;MNYEDLIKNAISKNEVVQLLCGSGRYEIQNSEFVQDVFPTNIMSVLVNCFYKQKDNIFNICEIFSNALECMIQNDPKEIYIATLYFDTCVFKEETHSASFCINKEKFAKKLKVAINTYTKELNSPITFDNGMTKKFPMKNIENFNKNYISKYNFSIL
;
A
#
# COMPACT_ATOMS: atom_id res chain seq x y z
N MET A 1 3.29 -12.92 16.17
CA MET A 1 2.54 -13.23 14.93
C MET A 1 3.49 -13.87 13.94
N ASN A 2 3.11 -15.01 13.34
CA ASN A 2 3.89 -15.62 12.26
C ASN A 2 3.47 -14.98 10.93
N TYR A 3 4.32 -14.12 10.37
CA TYR A 3 4.03 -13.39 9.13
C TYR A 3 4.07 -14.28 7.89
N GLU A 4 4.87 -15.35 7.90
CA GLU A 4 4.94 -16.31 6.80
C GLU A 4 3.63 -17.08 6.67
N ASP A 5 3.10 -17.58 7.78
CA ASP A 5 1.79 -18.24 7.80
C ASP A 5 0.68 -17.25 7.42
N LEU A 6 0.79 -15.99 7.85
CA LEU A 6 -0.20 -14.94 7.54
C LEU A 6 -0.34 -14.73 6.03
N ILE A 7 0.78 -14.53 5.32
CA ILE A 7 0.76 -14.36 3.86
C ILE A 7 0.38 -15.66 3.13
N LYS A 8 0.87 -16.82 3.57
CA LYS A 8 0.49 -18.12 2.97
C LYS A 8 -1.01 -18.36 3.06
N ASN A 9 -1.62 -18.01 4.20
CA ASN A 9 -3.06 -18.10 4.40
C ASN A 9 -3.84 -17.08 3.56
N ALA A 10 -3.34 -15.86 3.39
CA ALA A 10 -3.95 -14.87 2.51
C ALA A 10 -3.91 -15.33 1.05
N ILE A 11 -2.78 -15.87 0.59
CA ILE A 11 -2.63 -16.40 -0.77
C ILE A 11 -3.58 -17.58 -0.99
N SER A 12 -3.62 -18.56 -0.08
CA SER A 12 -4.45 -19.77 -0.25
C SER A 12 -5.95 -19.48 -0.28
N LYS A 13 -6.38 -18.36 0.30
CA LYS A 13 -7.78 -17.92 0.35
C LYS A 13 -8.11 -16.83 -0.66
N ASN A 14 -7.15 -16.41 -1.49
CA ASN A 14 -7.29 -15.28 -2.40
C ASN A 14 -7.67 -13.96 -1.68
N GLU A 15 -7.05 -13.73 -0.51
CA GLU A 15 -7.32 -12.62 0.40
C GLU A 15 -6.15 -11.64 0.53
N VAL A 16 -5.27 -11.57 -0.48
CA VAL A 16 -4.07 -10.72 -0.43
C VAL A 16 -4.43 -9.23 -0.35
N VAL A 17 -5.51 -8.79 -1.00
CA VAL A 17 -6.01 -7.41 -0.90
C VAL A 17 -6.48 -7.11 0.54
N GLN A 18 -7.18 -8.03 1.18
CA GLN A 18 -7.63 -7.91 2.56
C GLN A 18 -6.43 -7.87 3.52
N LEU A 19 -5.36 -8.62 3.23
CA LEU A 19 -4.10 -8.52 3.96
C LEU A 19 -3.48 -7.13 3.84
N LEU A 20 -3.39 -6.59 2.62
CA LEU A 20 -2.85 -5.25 2.40
C LEU A 20 -3.69 -4.17 3.09
N CYS A 21 -5.02 -4.33 3.09
CA CYS A 21 -5.95 -3.41 3.73
C CYS A 21 -6.00 -3.57 5.26
N GLY A 22 -5.48 -4.66 5.82
CA GLY A 22 -5.62 -4.95 7.24
C GLY A 22 -7.03 -5.33 7.67
N SER A 23 -7.85 -5.87 6.76
CA SER A 23 -9.25 -6.16 7.06
C SER A 23 -9.37 -7.37 8.00
N GLY A 24 -10.11 -7.19 9.09
CA GLY A 24 -10.43 -8.24 10.06
C GLY A 24 -9.16 -8.88 10.65
N ARG A 25 -8.97 -10.18 10.43
CA ARG A 25 -7.86 -10.95 11.03
C ARG A 25 -6.46 -10.54 10.53
N TYR A 26 -6.39 -9.71 9.50
CA TYR A 26 -5.14 -9.27 8.91
C TYR A 26 -4.64 -7.94 9.47
N GLU A 27 -5.38 -7.31 10.38
CA GLU A 27 -4.95 -6.07 11.03
C GLU A 27 -3.64 -6.29 11.80
N ILE A 28 -2.62 -5.51 11.42
CA ILE A 28 -1.35 -5.46 12.14
C ILE A 28 -1.31 -4.11 12.83
N GLN A 29 -1.32 -4.14 14.16
CA GLN A 29 -1.38 -2.94 14.98
C GLN A 29 -0.21 -1.99 14.68
N ASN A 30 -0.53 -0.71 14.58
CA ASN A 30 0.48 0.34 14.49
C ASN A 30 1.13 0.55 15.86
N SER A 31 2.35 1.10 15.85
CA SER A 31 2.97 1.57 17.08
C SER A 31 2.16 2.76 17.63
N GLU A 32 2.01 2.84 18.96
CA GLU A 32 1.33 3.94 19.66
C GLU A 32 1.99 5.31 19.39
N PHE A 33 3.24 5.31 18.93
CA PHE A 33 3.98 6.52 18.58
C PHE A 33 3.67 7.06 17.17
N VAL A 34 2.89 6.33 16.37
CA VAL A 34 2.49 6.77 15.03
C VAL A 34 1.38 7.80 15.16
N GLN A 35 1.63 9.03 14.70
CA GLN A 35 0.66 10.13 14.77
C GLN A 35 -0.37 10.11 13.62
N ASP A 36 -0.07 9.44 12.51
CA ASP A 36 -0.98 9.33 11.37
C ASP A 36 -1.87 8.08 11.47
N VAL A 37 -2.96 8.07 10.71
CA VAL A 37 -3.98 7.01 10.75
C VAL A 37 -3.77 6.04 9.59
N PHE A 38 -3.51 4.78 9.92
CA PHE A 38 -3.35 3.69 8.94
C PHE A 38 -4.18 2.47 9.32
N PRO A 39 -4.89 1.83 8.39
CA PRO A 39 -5.73 0.67 8.71
C PRO A 39 -4.92 -0.52 9.22
N THR A 40 -3.64 -0.58 8.87
CA THR A 40 -2.67 -1.59 9.31
C THR A 40 -1.27 -1.00 9.23
N ASN A 41 -0.32 -1.65 9.88
CA ASN A 41 1.09 -1.27 9.81
C ASN A 41 1.68 -1.62 8.44
N ILE A 42 1.57 -0.68 7.49
CA ILE A 42 2.00 -0.79 6.08
C ILE A 42 3.44 -1.31 5.97
N MET A 43 4.36 -0.74 6.76
CA MET A 43 5.76 -1.14 6.78
C MET A 43 5.94 -2.59 7.22
N SER A 44 5.24 -3.01 8.28
CA SER A 44 5.32 -4.37 8.80
C SER A 44 4.71 -5.38 7.83
N VAL A 45 3.60 -5.04 7.17
CA VAL A 45 3.02 -5.87 6.12
C VAL A 45 4.02 -6.03 4.97
N LEU A 46 4.50 -4.93 4.37
CA LEU A 46 5.44 -4.99 3.25
C LEU A 46 6.69 -5.78 3.58
N VAL A 47 7.34 -5.45 4.71
CA VAL A 47 8.63 -6.06 5.05
C VAL A 47 8.48 -7.52 5.45
N ASN A 48 7.53 -7.82 6.35
CA ASN A 48 7.48 -9.16 6.94
C ASN A 48 6.63 -10.15 6.14
N CYS A 49 5.56 -9.70 5.47
CA CYS A 49 4.71 -10.57 4.64
C CYS A 49 5.26 -10.74 3.22
N PHE A 50 5.97 -9.76 2.67
CA PHE A 50 6.43 -9.81 1.28
C PHE A 50 7.95 -9.86 1.14
N TYR A 51 8.68 -8.86 1.64
CA TYR A 51 10.13 -8.76 1.40
C TYR A 51 10.92 -9.92 2.01
N LYS A 52 10.67 -10.24 3.28
CA LYS A 52 11.30 -11.39 3.96
C LYS A 52 10.88 -12.74 3.39
N GLN A 53 9.82 -12.79 2.59
CA GLN A 53 9.27 -14.02 2.02
C GLN A 53 9.69 -14.24 0.57
N LYS A 54 10.55 -13.37 0.02
CA LYS A 54 11.06 -13.44 -1.35
C LYS A 54 11.57 -14.83 -1.73
N ASP A 55 12.30 -15.48 -0.84
CA ASP A 55 12.93 -16.78 -1.12
C ASP A 55 12.06 -17.97 -0.66
N ASN A 56 11.00 -17.71 0.11
CA ASN A 56 10.13 -18.75 0.69
C ASN A 56 8.83 -18.95 -0.10
N ILE A 57 8.40 -17.94 -0.86
CA ILE A 57 7.13 -17.94 -1.57
C ILE A 57 7.38 -17.60 -3.04
N PHE A 58 7.11 -18.59 -3.90
CA PHE A 58 7.20 -18.43 -5.35
C PHE A 58 6.31 -17.28 -5.83
N ASN A 59 6.85 -16.44 -6.72
CA ASN A 59 6.16 -15.30 -7.34
C ASN A 59 5.59 -14.25 -6.35
N ILE A 60 6.12 -14.14 -5.13
CA ILE A 60 5.61 -13.17 -4.14
C ILE A 60 5.61 -11.72 -4.65
N CYS A 61 6.58 -11.35 -5.49
CA CYS A 61 6.64 -10.03 -6.12
C CYS A 61 5.48 -9.79 -7.09
N GLU A 62 5.11 -10.80 -7.89
CA GLU A 62 3.99 -10.74 -8.82
C GLU A 62 2.66 -10.72 -8.06
N ILE A 63 2.53 -11.55 -7.02
CA ILE A 63 1.36 -11.57 -6.13
C ILE A 63 1.12 -10.19 -5.52
N PHE A 64 2.17 -9.57 -4.98
CA PHE A 64 2.09 -8.21 -4.43
C PHE A 64 1.69 -7.19 -5.49
N SER A 65 2.36 -7.21 -6.65
CA SER A 65 2.10 -6.26 -7.74
C SER A 65 0.67 -6.38 -8.27
N ASN A 66 0.17 -7.60 -8.44
CA ASN A 66 -1.20 -7.86 -8.90
C ASN A 66 -2.22 -7.39 -7.87
N ALA A 67 -1.98 -7.62 -6.57
CA ALA A 67 -2.87 -7.14 -5.52
C ALA A 67 -2.93 -5.60 -5.48
N LEU A 68 -1.79 -4.90 -5.63
CA LEU A 68 -1.78 -3.45 -5.76
C LEU A 68 -2.56 -2.98 -7.00
N GLU A 69 -2.44 -3.68 -8.13
CA GLU A 69 -3.22 -3.36 -9.33
C GLU A 69 -4.72 -3.60 -9.15
N CYS A 70 -5.13 -4.58 -8.35
CA CYS A 70 -6.54 -4.81 -8.00
C CYS A 70 -7.09 -3.67 -7.12
N MET A 71 -6.32 -3.23 -6.12
CA MET A 71 -6.74 -2.19 -5.16
C MET A 71 -7.08 -0.85 -5.81
N ILE A 72 -6.42 -0.52 -6.93
CA ILE A 72 -6.60 0.78 -7.59
C ILE A 72 -7.78 0.81 -8.58
N GLN A 73 -8.63 -0.22 -8.61
CA GLN A 73 -9.71 -0.31 -9.59
C GLN A 73 -10.98 0.43 -9.18
N ASN A 74 -11.46 0.28 -7.94
CA ASN A 74 -12.84 0.69 -7.61
C ASN A 74 -13.09 1.33 -6.23
N ASP A 75 -12.18 1.22 -5.25
CA ASP A 75 -12.43 1.72 -3.89
C ASP A 75 -11.43 2.84 -3.52
N PRO A 76 -11.89 4.08 -3.24
CA PRO A 76 -11.05 5.17 -2.74
C PRO A 76 -10.19 4.80 -1.53
N LYS A 77 -10.71 3.95 -0.64
CA LYS A 77 -9.99 3.45 0.53
C LYS A 77 -8.81 2.59 0.11
N GLU A 78 -9.03 1.64 -0.80
CA GLU A 78 -7.99 0.77 -1.33
C GLU A 78 -6.98 1.55 -2.18
N ILE A 79 -7.42 2.54 -2.97
CA ILE A 79 -6.53 3.45 -3.72
C ILE A 79 -5.60 4.20 -2.77
N TYR A 80 -6.13 4.74 -1.67
CA TYR A 80 -5.33 5.44 -0.68
C TYR A 80 -4.29 4.49 -0.03
N ILE A 81 -4.70 3.29 0.36
CA ILE A 81 -3.79 2.29 0.95
C ILE A 81 -2.74 1.84 -0.06
N ALA A 82 -3.11 1.61 -1.32
CA ALA A 82 -2.17 1.28 -2.38
C ALA A 82 -1.16 2.41 -2.61
N THR A 83 -1.56 3.66 -2.46
CA THR A 83 -0.65 4.81 -2.49
C THR A 83 0.36 4.76 -1.35
N LEU A 84 -0.06 4.36 -0.13
CA LEU A 84 0.86 4.19 1.01
C LEU A 84 1.88 3.07 0.77
N TYR A 85 1.46 1.94 0.20
CA TYR A 85 2.40 0.88 -0.18
C TYR A 85 3.35 1.33 -1.27
N PHE A 86 2.85 2.04 -2.28
CA PHE A 86 3.69 2.59 -3.34
C PHE A 86 4.77 3.54 -2.79
N ASP A 87 4.39 4.47 -1.91
CA ASP A 87 5.33 5.35 -1.22
C ASP A 87 6.38 4.59 -0.42
N THR A 88 5.93 3.58 0.33
CA THR A 88 6.83 2.73 1.13
C THR A 88 7.79 1.95 0.23
N CYS A 89 7.35 1.44 -0.92
CA CYS A 89 8.22 0.79 -1.90
C CYS A 89 9.28 1.76 -2.44
N VAL A 90 8.88 2.98 -2.85
CA VAL A 90 9.82 4.02 -3.32
C VAL A 90 10.87 4.32 -2.26
N PHE A 91 10.47 4.51 -1.01
CA PHE A 91 11.39 4.76 0.11
C PHE A 91 12.35 3.58 0.37
N LYS A 92 11.85 2.35 0.29
CA LYS A 92 12.69 1.14 0.48
C LYS A 92 13.70 0.96 -0.64
N GLU A 93 13.34 1.30 -1.86
CA GLU A 93 14.27 1.31 -2.99
C GLU A 93 15.33 2.40 -2.84
N GLU A 94 14.95 3.62 -2.43
CA GLU A 94 15.90 4.74 -2.16
C GLU A 94 16.91 4.37 -1.06
N THR A 95 16.46 3.69 -0.02
CA THR A 95 17.31 3.27 1.12
C THR A 95 18.05 1.96 0.88
N HIS A 96 18.02 1.42 -0.35
CA HIS A 96 18.64 0.14 -0.71
C HIS A 96 18.24 -1.03 0.21
N SER A 97 17.02 -1.00 0.75
CA SER A 97 16.48 -2.00 1.67
C SER A 97 15.27 -2.75 1.12
N ALA A 98 15.00 -2.62 -0.18
CA ALA A 98 13.98 -3.37 -0.90
C ALA A 98 14.50 -4.76 -1.30
N SER A 99 13.71 -5.81 -1.01
CA SER A 99 14.04 -7.17 -1.46
C SER A 99 13.67 -7.40 -2.93
N PHE A 100 12.67 -6.69 -3.44
CA PHE A 100 12.28 -6.64 -4.85
C PHE A 100 11.73 -5.25 -5.17
N CYS A 101 11.73 -4.90 -6.46
CA CYS A 101 11.20 -3.63 -6.96
C CYS A 101 9.89 -3.87 -7.72
N ILE A 102 8.97 -2.91 -7.63
CA ILE A 102 7.78 -2.86 -8.49
C ILE A 102 8.10 -2.04 -9.75
N ASN A 103 7.35 -2.26 -10.83
CA ASN A 103 7.43 -1.38 -12.01
C ASN A 103 6.78 -0.03 -11.68
N LYS A 104 7.56 0.87 -11.07
CA LYS A 104 7.09 2.15 -10.55
C LYS A 104 6.46 3.03 -11.63
N GLU A 105 7.04 3.06 -12.83
CA GLU A 105 6.52 3.89 -13.92
C GLU A 105 5.13 3.40 -14.37
N LYS A 106 4.99 2.09 -14.58
CA LYS A 106 3.69 1.47 -14.94
C LYS A 106 2.66 1.71 -13.84
N PHE A 107 3.03 1.48 -12.59
CA PHE A 107 2.10 1.61 -11.47
C PHE A 107 1.72 3.07 -11.21
N ALA A 108 2.67 4.01 -11.25
CA ALA A 108 2.41 5.44 -11.11
C ALA A 108 1.41 5.96 -12.15
N LYS A 109 1.52 5.52 -13.41
CA LYS A 109 0.56 5.86 -14.47
C LYS A 109 -0.85 5.36 -14.15
N LYS A 110 -0.99 4.11 -13.70
CA LYS A 110 -2.30 3.54 -13.33
C LYS A 110 -2.88 4.22 -12.09
N LEU A 111 -2.05 4.42 -11.07
CA LEU A 111 -2.42 5.08 -9.82
C LEU A 111 -2.89 6.51 -10.07
N LYS A 112 -2.22 7.25 -10.97
CA LYS A 112 -2.64 8.58 -11.41
C LYS A 112 -4.04 8.60 -12.02
N VAL A 113 -4.37 7.63 -12.86
CA VAL A 113 -5.72 7.50 -13.43
C VAL A 113 -6.75 7.23 -12.33
N ALA A 114 -6.42 6.31 -11.41
CA ALA A 114 -7.31 5.97 -10.29
C ALA A 114 -7.57 7.18 -9.37
N ILE A 115 -6.51 7.87 -8.94
CA ILE A 115 -6.62 9.05 -8.08
C ILE A 115 -7.46 10.14 -8.75
N ASN A 116 -7.20 10.43 -10.02
CA ASN A 116 -7.95 11.43 -10.76
C ASN A 116 -9.44 11.06 -10.89
N THR A 117 -9.73 9.77 -11.10
CA THR A 117 -11.10 9.25 -11.18
C THR A 117 -11.86 9.44 -9.85
N TYR A 118 -11.20 9.18 -8.72
CA TYR A 118 -11.79 9.24 -7.38
C TYR A 118 -11.40 10.51 -6.60
N THR A 119 -11.12 11.61 -7.31
CA THR A 119 -10.64 12.86 -6.70
C THR A 119 -11.61 13.39 -5.65
N LYS A 120 -12.92 13.31 -5.89
CA LYS A 120 -13.94 13.86 -4.97
C LYS A 120 -13.95 13.09 -3.65
N GLU A 121 -13.88 11.78 -3.73
CA GLU A 121 -13.87 10.85 -2.61
C GLU A 121 -12.57 10.97 -1.80
N LEU A 122 -11.43 11.06 -2.49
CA LEU A 122 -10.11 11.25 -1.84
C LEU A 122 -9.95 12.63 -1.17
N ASN A 123 -10.75 13.62 -1.58
CA ASN A 123 -10.84 14.92 -0.89
C ASN A 123 -11.76 14.89 0.34
N SER A 124 -12.46 13.79 0.59
CA SER A 124 -13.30 13.58 1.76
C SER A 124 -12.63 12.64 2.76
N PRO A 125 -13.05 12.64 4.05
CA PRO A 125 -12.54 11.67 5.01
C PRO A 125 -12.85 10.22 4.58
N ILE A 126 -11.86 9.33 4.74
CA ILE A 126 -12.01 7.89 4.46
C ILE A 126 -11.98 7.14 5.78
N THR A 127 -12.99 6.29 6.01
CA THR A 127 -13.03 5.40 7.18
C THR A 127 -12.64 3.99 6.78
N PHE A 128 -11.71 3.41 7.52
CA PHE A 128 -11.21 2.06 7.33
C PHE A 128 -12.08 1.02 8.05
N ASP A 129 -11.87 -0.26 7.74
CA ASP A 129 -12.68 -1.35 8.30
C ASP A 129 -12.55 -1.48 9.83
N ASN A 130 -11.43 -1.04 10.39
CA ASN A 130 -11.21 -0.99 11.84
C ASN A 130 -11.79 0.28 12.50
N GLY A 131 -12.58 1.07 11.77
CA GLY A 131 -13.28 2.25 12.28
C GLY A 131 -12.43 3.52 12.36
N MET A 132 -11.12 3.45 12.05
CA MET A 132 -10.30 4.65 12.04
C MET A 132 -10.54 5.48 10.78
N THR A 133 -10.44 6.82 10.90
CA THR A 133 -10.74 7.74 9.80
C THR A 133 -9.53 8.60 9.42
N LYS A 134 -9.11 8.51 8.15
CA LYS A 134 -8.17 9.46 7.55
C LYS A 134 -8.91 10.72 7.12
N LYS A 135 -8.69 11.84 7.81
CA LYS A 135 -9.40 13.11 7.55
C LYS A 135 -9.06 13.77 6.21
N PHE A 136 -7.80 13.69 5.78
CA PHE A 136 -7.30 14.39 4.59
C PHE A 136 -6.45 13.44 3.72
N PRO A 137 -7.06 12.48 2.99
CA PRO A 137 -6.32 11.54 2.16
C PRO A 137 -5.55 12.25 1.04
N MET A 138 -6.24 13.11 0.27
CA MET A 138 -5.65 13.82 -0.88
C MET A 138 -4.43 14.66 -0.49
N LYS A 139 -4.47 15.34 0.67
CA LYS A 139 -3.33 16.14 1.15
C LYS A 139 -2.06 15.31 1.36
N ASN A 140 -2.20 14.06 1.85
CA ASN A 140 -1.07 13.14 1.95
C ASN A 140 -0.57 12.75 0.56
N ILE A 141 -1.48 12.43 -0.37
CA ILE A 141 -1.13 12.08 -1.76
C ILE A 141 -0.36 13.22 -2.44
N GLU A 142 -0.80 14.47 -2.28
CA GLU A 142 -0.12 15.66 -2.81
C GLU A 142 1.28 15.82 -2.24
N ASN A 143 1.48 15.56 -0.94
CA ASN A 143 2.79 15.63 -0.31
C ASN A 143 3.73 14.55 -0.86
N PHE A 144 3.25 13.32 -1.04
CA PHE A 144 4.02 12.27 -1.70
C PHE A 144 4.38 12.66 -3.13
N ASN A 145 3.41 13.19 -3.88
CA ASN A 145 3.61 13.60 -5.27
C ASN A 145 4.67 14.70 -5.42
N LYS A 146 4.71 15.69 -4.52
CA LYS A 146 5.77 16.72 -4.49
C LYS A 146 7.15 16.11 -4.31
N ASN A 147 7.27 15.12 -3.43
CA ASN A 147 8.52 14.38 -3.25
C ASN A 147 8.88 13.60 -4.51
N TYR A 148 7.89 13.00 -5.19
CA TYR A 148 8.16 12.22 -6.40
C TYR A 148 8.66 13.07 -7.56
N ILE A 149 8.04 14.23 -7.78
CA ILE A 149 8.47 15.17 -8.81
C ILE A 149 9.89 15.67 -8.52
N SER A 150 10.16 16.07 -7.28
CA SER A 150 11.46 16.67 -6.91
C SER A 150 12.61 15.66 -6.91
N LYS A 151 12.38 14.42 -6.47
CA LYS A 151 13.45 13.42 -6.31
C LYS A 151 13.59 12.42 -7.46
N TYR A 152 12.48 12.03 -8.09
CA TYR A 152 12.49 10.92 -9.06
C TYR A 152 11.88 11.28 -10.42
N ASN A 153 11.51 12.55 -10.63
CA ASN A 153 11.02 13.06 -11.91
C ASN A 153 9.80 12.29 -12.49
N PHE A 154 8.87 11.88 -11.62
CA PHE A 154 7.56 11.35 -12.03
C PHE A 154 6.43 11.88 -11.15
N SER A 155 5.19 11.74 -11.61
CA SER A 155 3.99 12.21 -10.91
C SER A 155 2.94 11.11 -10.84
N ILE A 156 2.25 11.02 -9.69
CA ILE A 156 1.03 10.24 -9.48
C ILE A 156 -0.23 11.12 -9.50
N LEU A 157 -0.07 12.43 -9.71
CA LEU A 157 -1.16 13.40 -9.97
C LEU A 157 -1.05 13.97 -11.38
#